data_AF-A0A526X5K6-F1
#
_entry.id   AF-A0A526X5K6-F1
#
_cell.length_a   1.000
_cell.length_b   1.000
_cell.length_c   1.000
_cell.angle_alpha   90.00
_cell.angle_beta   90.00
_cell.angle_gamma   90.00
#
_symmetry.space_group_name_H-M   'P 1'
#
loop_
_entity.id
_entity.type
_entity.pdbx_description
1 polymer ?
#
loop_
_entity_poly.entity_id
_entity_poly.type
_entity_poly.pdbx_seq_one_letter_code
_entity_poly.pdbx_strand_id
1 'polypeptide(L)'
;MTLYEAAHPPKVPVVQAGQQIDAGRWFVTLRTARVGTVPPTGVPPSRPVQLVMVDMEVVNRSATPNNVLHRVVTLSAPAQKLPMPTAYLDRDKYLAGYFNPNMPERLTMAWEWPAGVPVPDKVTITVTGQIYKLRDNVYGASGWFERDPVATVDLPVEKAP
;
A
#
# COMPACT_ATOMS: atom_id res chain seq x y z
N MET A 1 10.14 19.40 -19.24
CA MET A 1 10.11 17.99 -19.65
C MET A 1 10.50 17.95 -21.11
N THR A 2 11.63 17.34 -21.44
CA THR A 2 12.14 17.25 -22.81
C THR A 2 11.55 16.04 -23.53
N LEU A 3 11.56 16.03 -24.87
CA LEU A 3 11.09 14.89 -25.67
C LEU A 3 11.84 13.59 -25.33
N TYR A 4 13.11 13.70 -24.89
CA TYR A 4 13.97 12.59 -24.49
C TYR A 4 13.52 11.92 -23.19
N GLU A 5 13.11 12.71 -22.19
CA GLU A 5 12.58 12.21 -20.91
C GLU A 5 11.22 11.52 -21.08
N ALA A 6 10.41 11.97 -22.05
CA ALA A 6 9.13 11.33 -22.38
C ALA A 6 9.34 9.93 -23.03
N ALA A 7 10.43 9.76 -23.79
CA ALA A 7 10.80 8.49 -24.41
C ALA A 7 11.56 7.54 -23.46
N HIS A 8 12.15 8.06 -22.39
CA HIS A 8 12.90 7.30 -21.38
C HIS A 8 12.40 7.66 -19.98
N PRO A 9 11.20 7.18 -19.60
CA PRO A 9 10.65 7.48 -18.29
C PRO A 9 11.66 7.05 -17.20
N PRO A 10 11.88 7.88 -16.17
CA PRO A 10 12.76 7.53 -15.07
C PRO A 10 12.31 6.20 -14.47
N LYS A 11 13.25 5.29 -14.21
CA LYS A 11 12.94 4.06 -13.49
C LYS A 11 12.40 4.42 -12.10
N VAL A 12 11.32 3.77 -11.70
CA VAL A 12 10.77 3.90 -10.35
C VAL A 12 11.87 3.52 -9.36
N PRO A 13 12.21 4.37 -8.37
CA PRO A 13 13.29 4.08 -7.46
C PRO A 13 12.94 2.93 -6.53
N VAL A 14 13.91 2.05 -6.27
CA VAL A 14 13.81 1.02 -5.24
C VAL A 14 14.32 1.60 -3.94
N VAL A 15 13.49 1.60 -2.89
CA VAL A 15 13.85 2.13 -1.56
C VAL A 15 13.90 1.01 -0.53
N GLN A 16 14.61 1.26 0.57
CA GLN A 16 14.81 0.27 1.63
C GLN A 16 13.59 0.19 2.56
N ALA A 17 13.38 -0.97 3.17
CA ALA A 17 12.43 -1.13 4.26
C ALA A 17 12.74 -0.14 5.40
N GLY A 18 11.71 0.44 6.01
CA GLY A 18 11.82 1.43 7.07
C GLY A 18 12.06 2.87 6.58
N GLN A 19 12.33 3.09 5.29
CA GLN A 19 12.44 4.42 4.72
C GLN A 19 11.05 5.05 4.50
N GLN A 20 10.89 6.31 4.91
CA GLN A 20 9.66 7.07 4.64
C GLN A 20 9.60 7.51 3.18
N ILE A 21 8.46 7.27 2.55
CA ILE A 21 8.15 7.59 1.16
C ILE A 21 7.12 8.71 1.12
N ASP A 22 7.38 9.76 0.34
CA ASP A 22 6.40 10.80 0.03
C ASP A 22 5.58 10.42 -1.21
N ALA A 23 4.31 10.09 -1.00
CA ALA A 23 3.34 9.78 -2.04
C ALA A 23 2.34 10.95 -2.24
N GLY A 24 2.70 12.17 -1.83
CA GLY A 24 1.91 13.38 -1.92
C GLY A 24 0.78 13.43 -0.89
N ARG A 25 -0.31 12.68 -1.12
CA ARG A 25 -1.41 12.59 -0.14
C ARG A 25 -1.00 11.84 1.13
N TRP A 26 0.05 11.03 1.06
CA TRP A 26 0.48 10.14 2.13
C TRP A 26 1.97 10.23 2.37
N PHE A 27 2.36 10.08 3.64
CA PHE A 27 3.64 9.46 3.96
C PHE A 27 3.42 7.98 4.23
N VAL A 28 4.29 7.13 3.68
CA VAL A 28 4.23 5.67 3.85
C VAL A 28 5.61 5.15 4.23
N THR A 29 5.67 4.32 5.26
CA THR A 29 6.89 3.64 5.70
C THR A 29 6.61 2.15 5.80
N LEU A 30 7.09 1.36 4.85
CA LEU A 30 6.91 -0.10 4.81
C LEU A 30 7.96 -0.80 5.68
N ARG A 31 7.58 -1.72 6.56
CA ARG A 31 8.48 -2.31 7.56
C ARG A 31 8.80 -3.78 7.27
N THR A 32 7.80 -4.64 7.35
CA THR A 32 7.97 -6.11 7.31
C THR A 32 6.84 -6.72 6.49
N ALA A 33 7.13 -7.86 5.85
CA ALA A 33 6.13 -8.68 5.18
C ALA A 33 6.13 -10.08 5.80
N ARG A 34 4.93 -10.64 6.03
CA ARG A 34 4.76 -11.98 6.57
C ARG A 34 3.62 -12.72 5.91
N VAL A 35 3.73 -14.04 5.86
CA VAL A 35 2.68 -14.93 5.37
C VAL A 35 2.01 -15.65 6.53
N GLY A 36 0.69 -15.77 6.52
CA GLY A 36 -0.06 -16.51 7.53
C GLY A 36 -1.46 -16.88 7.04
N THR A 37 -2.24 -17.54 7.90
CA THR A 37 -3.64 -17.91 7.61
C THR A 37 -4.64 -17.17 8.52
N VAL A 38 -4.14 -16.48 9.54
CA VAL A 38 -4.94 -15.74 10.51
C VAL A 38 -4.62 -14.24 10.35
N PRO A 39 -5.63 -13.38 10.14
CA PRO A 39 -5.43 -11.94 10.08
C PRO A 39 -5.06 -11.35 11.45
N PRO A 40 -4.65 -10.07 11.53
CA PRO A 40 -4.28 -9.42 12.79
C PRO A 40 -5.37 -9.41 13.89
N THR A 41 -6.64 -9.65 13.55
CA THR A 41 -7.73 -9.80 14.52
C THR A 41 -7.60 -11.06 15.38
N GLY A 42 -6.76 -12.02 14.99
CA GLY A 42 -6.58 -13.30 15.68
C GLY A 42 -7.71 -14.32 15.45
N VAL A 43 -8.74 -13.95 14.69
CA VAL A 43 -9.86 -14.82 14.36
C VAL A 43 -9.65 -15.41 12.95
N PRO A 44 -9.48 -16.74 12.82
CA PRO A 44 -9.35 -17.37 11.51
C PRO A 44 -10.58 -17.10 10.63
N PRO A 45 -10.40 -16.84 9.33
CA PRO A 45 -11.51 -16.69 8.40
C PRO A 45 -12.29 -18.01 8.27
N SER A 46 -13.59 -17.92 7.96
CA SER A 46 -14.48 -19.09 7.83
C SER A 46 -14.07 -20.06 6.72
N ARG A 47 -13.33 -19.56 5.72
CA ARG A 47 -12.71 -20.35 4.66
C ARG A 47 -11.18 -20.29 4.80
N PRO A 48 -10.45 -21.38 4.51
CA PRO A 48 -9.00 -21.33 4.46
C PRO A 48 -8.53 -20.30 3.44
N VAL A 49 -7.71 -19.34 3.90
CA VAL A 49 -7.05 -18.36 3.05
C VAL A 49 -5.59 -18.28 3.43
N GLN A 50 -4.74 -18.03 2.45
CA GLN A 50 -3.38 -17.59 2.68
C GLN A 50 -3.37 -16.07 2.61
N LEU A 51 -2.72 -15.41 3.57
CA LEU A 51 -2.62 -13.97 3.66
C LEU A 51 -1.17 -13.56 3.53
N VAL A 52 -0.90 -12.57 2.68
CA VAL A 52 0.34 -11.79 2.72
C VAL A 52 0.03 -10.50 3.45
N MET A 53 0.70 -10.31 4.59
CA MET A 53 0.50 -9.21 5.51
C MET A 53 1.74 -8.30 5.51
N VAL A 54 1.54 -7.01 5.33
CA VAL A 54 2.61 -6.01 5.32
C VAL A 54 2.37 -5.01 6.43
N ASP A 55 3.33 -4.88 7.34
CA ASP A 55 3.31 -3.87 8.39
C ASP A 55 3.88 -2.56 7.90
N MET A 56 3.21 -1.47 8.24
CA MET A 56 3.59 -0.15 7.81
C MET A 56 3.14 0.93 8.76
N GLU A 57 3.73 2.11 8.59
CA GLU A 57 3.28 3.34 9.20
C GLU A 57 2.85 4.30 8.10
N VAL A 58 1.72 4.97 8.30
CA VAL A 58 1.16 5.91 7.32
C VAL A 58 0.72 7.20 7.97
N VAL A 59 0.82 8.29 7.22
CA VAL A 59 0.27 9.59 7.61
C VAL A 59 -0.57 10.12 6.45
N ASN A 60 -1.87 10.35 6.67
CA ASN A 60 -2.71 11.06 5.71
C ASN A 60 -2.38 12.56 5.77
N ARG A 61 -1.81 13.12 4.69
CA ARG A 61 -1.44 14.53 4.57
C ARG A 61 -2.54 15.41 3.97
N SER A 62 -3.70 14.85 3.64
CA SER A 62 -4.83 15.66 3.16
C SER A 62 -5.59 16.32 4.31
N ALA A 63 -6.36 17.36 4.00
CA ALA A 63 -7.15 18.09 4.98
C ALA A 63 -8.39 17.33 5.49
N THR A 64 -8.72 16.17 4.93
CA THR A 64 -9.93 15.40 5.28
C THR A 64 -9.63 13.93 5.57
N PRO A 65 -10.41 13.29 6.46
CA PRO A 65 -10.38 11.84 6.63
C PRO A 65 -10.69 11.13 5.32
N ASN A 66 -10.01 10.01 5.06
CA ASN A 66 -10.26 9.19 3.88
C ASN A 66 -9.80 7.73 4.09
N ASN A 67 -10.13 6.84 3.17
CA ASN A 67 -9.88 5.41 3.26
C ASN A 67 -9.24 4.83 1.99
N VAL A 68 -8.55 5.67 1.20
CA VAL A 68 -8.05 5.29 -0.13
C VAL A 68 -6.62 4.77 -0.15
N LEU A 69 -6.07 4.35 1.00
CA LEU A 69 -4.71 3.84 1.13
C LEU A 69 -4.42 2.65 0.19
N HIS A 70 -5.42 1.79 -0.05
CA HIS A 70 -5.34 0.65 -0.96
C HIS A 70 -5.04 1.02 -2.43
N ARG A 71 -5.22 2.29 -2.82
CA ARG A 71 -4.84 2.79 -4.15
C ARG A 71 -3.38 3.24 -4.21
N VAL A 72 -2.77 3.47 -3.05
CA VAL A 72 -1.42 4.00 -2.89
C VAL A 72 -0.45 2.85 -2.66
N VAL A 73 -0.81 1.89 -1.81
CA VAL A 73 0.05 0.74 -1.51
C VAL A 73 -0.53 -0.50 -2.17
N THR A 74 0.21 -1.05 -3.13
CA THR A 74 -0.18 -2.25 -3.86
C THR A 74 0.91 -3.32 -3.79
N LEU A 75 0.48 -4.57 -3.70
CA LEU A 75 1.36 -5.74 -3.66
C LEU A 75 1.38 -6.38 -5.06
N SER A 76 2.57 -6.59 -5.59
CA SER A 76 2.74 -7.32 -6.86
C SER A 76 2.59 -8.82 -6.64
N ALA A 77 1.82 -9.48 -7.50
CA ALA A 77 1.68 -10.94 -7.50
C ALA A 77 1.94 -11.51 -8.90
N PRO A 78 2.47 -12.75 -8.99
CA PRO A 78 2.65 -13.41 -10.28
C PRO A 78 1.32 -13.59 -11.02
N ALA A 79 1.26 -13.13 -12.26
CA ALA A 79 0.21 -13.45 -13.25
C ALA A 79 -1.25 -13.10 -12.90
N GLN A 80 -1.52 -12.43 -11.77
CA GLN A 80 -2.88 -12.03 -11.41
C GLN A 80 -2.96 -10.78 -10.56
N LYS A 81 -4.11 -10.10 -10.65
CA LYS A 81 -4.47 -9.00 -9.77
C LYS A 81 -4.96 -9.57 -8.44
N LEU A 82 -4.39 -9.09 -7.33
CA LEU A 82 -4.87 -9.43 -5.99
C LEU A 82 -6.20 -8.72 -5.69
N PRO A 83 -7.07 -9.32 -4.86
CA PRO A 83 -8.23 -8.63 -4.33
C PRO A 83 -7.83 -7.40 -3.51
N MET A 84 -8.80 -6.52 -3.26
CA MET A 84 -8.58 -5.34 -2.43
C MET A 84 -8.09 -5.77 -1.04
N PRO A 85 -6.97 -5.19 -0.54
CA PRO A 85 -6.47 -5.54 0.78
C PRO A 85 -7.36 -5.01 1.89
N THR A 86 -7.29 -5.69 3.02
CA THR A 86 -7.88 -5.23 4.27
C THR A 86 -6.81 -4.59 5.13
N ALA A 87 -7.05 -3.37 5.60
CA ALA A 87 -6.15 -2.68 6.52
C ALA A 87 -6.62 -2.86 7.97
N TYR A 88 -5.71 -3.26 8.86
CA TYR A 88 -5.96 -3.45 10.29
C TYR A 88 -5.06 -2.50 11.08
N LEU A 89 -5.64 -1.70 11.97
CA LEU A 89 -4.88 -0.81 12.83
C LEU A 89 -4.18 -1.61 13.92
N ASP A 90 -2.92 -1.29 14.20
CA ASP A 90 -2.15 -2.05 15.19
C ASP A 90 -2.61 -1.83 16.62
N ARG A 91 -3.19 -0.66 16.92
CA ARG A 91 -3.58 -0.27 18.28
C ARG A 91 -4.72 -1.13 18.84
N ASP A 92 -5.67 -1.51 18.00
CA ASP A 92 -6.94 -2.14 18.40
C ASP A 92 -7.23 -3.41 17.58
N LYS A 93 -6.36 -3.73 16.63
CA LYS A 93 -6.50 -4.86 15.68
C LYS A 93 -7.81 -4.82 14.91
N TYR A 94 -8.41 -3.64 14.80
CA TYR A 94 -9.67 -3.42 14.11
C TYR A 94 -9.46 -2.93 12.68
N LEU A 95 -10.50 -3.05 11.87
CA LEU A 95 -10.50 -2.60 10.48
C LEU A 95 -10.29 -1.08 10.41
N ALA A 96 -9.33 -0.64 9.60
CA ALA A 96 -9.09 0.77 9.37
C ALA A 96 -10.19 1.34 8.48
N GLY A 97 -11.16 2.01 9.10
CA GLY A 97 -12.28 2.66 8.39
C GLY A 97 -11.85 3.91 7.64
N TYR A 98 -11.27 4.88 8.35
CA TYR A 98 -10.77 6.15 7.82
C TYR A 98 -9.48 6.56 8.53
N PHE A 99 -8.59 7.24 7.80
CA PHE A 99 -7.34 7.80 8.31
C PHE A 99 -7.47 9.30 8.49
N ASN A 100 -7.30 9.80 9.73
CA ASN A 100 -7.43 11.21 10.02
C ASN A 100 -6.25 12.04 9.48
N PRO A 101 -6.47 13.32 9.13
CA PRO A 101 -5.41 14.24 8.74
C PRO A 101 -4.28 14.33 9.75
N ASN A 102 -3.04 14.25 9.28
CA ASN A 102 -1.80 14.45 10.02
C ASN A 102 -1.66 13.61 11.29
N MET A 103 -2.33 12.45 11.33
CA MET A 103 -2.27 11.51 12.43
C MET A 103 -1.54 10.24 11.96
N PRO A 104 -0.31 9.99 12.45
CA PRO A 104 0.41 8.76 12.13
C PRO A 104 -0.32 7.53 12.65
N GLU A 105 -0.48 6.53 11.80
CA GLU A 105 -1.11 5.25 12.11
C GLU A 105 -0.16 4.11 11.78
N ARG A 106 0.01 3.18 12.73
CA ARG A 106 0.65 1.89 12.48
C ARG A 106 -0.41 0.86 12.17
N LEU A 107 -0.20 0.10 11.10
CA LEU A 107 -1.19 -0.83 10.60
C LEU A 107 -0.54 -2.00 9.84
N THR A 108 -1.31 -3.06 9.69
CA THR A 108 -1.02 -4.15 8.77
C THR A 108 -2.03 -4.12 7.62
N MET A 109 -1.56 -4.09 6.37
CA MET A 109 -2.40 -4.41 5.22
C MET A 109 -2.28 -5.90 4.88
N ALA A 110 -3.40 -6.59 4.76
CA ALA A 110 -3.47 -8.00 4.41
C ALA A 110 -4.10 -8.19 3.04
N TRP A 111 -3.39 -8.88 2.16
CA TRP A 111 -3.90 -9.35 0.88
C TRP A 111 -4.21 -10.83 0.97
N GLU A 112 -5.37 -11.25 0.48
CA GLU A 112 -5.61 -12.67 0.21
C GLU A 112 -4.74 -13.12 -0.96
N TRP A 113 -3.89 -14.10 -0.70
CA TRP A 113 -3.02 -14.70 -1.68
C TRP A 113 -3.76 -15.82 -2.44
N PRO A 114 -3.49 -16.00 -3.74
CA PRO A 114 -4.23 -16.96 -4.55
C PRO A 114 -3.92 -18.40 -4.14
N ALA A 115 -4.95 -19.22 -4.03
CA ALA A 115 -4.80 -20.62 -3.65
C ALA A 115 -3.93 -21.38 -4.68
N GLY A 116 -2.97 -22.17 -4.20
CA GLY A 116 -2.09 -22.96 -5.05
C GLY A 116 -0.94 -22.18 -5.70
N VAL A 117 -0.85 -20.86 -5.49
CA VAL A 117 0.28 -20.04 -5.96
C VAL A 117 1.29 -19.91 -4.81
N PRO A 118 2.53 -20.38 -4.96
CA PRO A 118 3.54 -20.20 -3.92
C PRO A 118 3.79 -18.71 -3.69
N VAL A 119 3.82 -18.30 -2.41
CA VAL A 119 4.27 -16.95 -2.03
C VAL A 119 5.78 -16.89 -2.23
N PRO A 120 6.31 -15.89 -2.95
CA PRO A 120 7.76 -15.75 -3.12
C PRO A 120 8.45 -15.40 -1.80
N ASP A 121 9.74 -15.72 -1.67
CA ASP A 121 10.56 -15.37 -0.50
C ASP A 121 10.70 -13.84 -0.31
N LYS A 122 10.37 -13.07 -1.34
CA LYS A 122 10.41 -11.62 -1.36
C LYS A 122 9.21 -11.09 -2.13
N VAL A 123 8.54 -10.11 -1.56
CA VAL A 123 7.41 -9.41 -2.21
C VAL A 123 7.79 -7.99 -2.56
N THR A 124 7.35 -7.53 -3.73
CA THR A 124 7.54 -6.16 -4.19
C THR A 124 6.27 -5.36 -3.95
N ILE A 125 6.39 -4.33 -3.12
CA ILE A 125 5.33 -3.36 -2.84
C ILE A 125 5.57 -2.14 -3.71
N THR A 126 4.52 -1.69 -4.40
CA THR A 126 4.56 -0.45 -5.19
C THR A 126 3.81 0.64 -4.42
N VAL A 127 4.45 1.81 -4.30
CA VAL A 127 3.86 3.02 -3.73
C VAL A 127 3.54 4.00 -4.87
N THR A 128 2.24 4.17 -5.13
CA THR A 128 1.71 5.05 -6.17
C THR A 128 1.62 6.48 -5.65
N GLY A 129 2.19 7.45 -6.38
CA GLY A 129 2.08 8.85 -6.02
C GLY A 129 0.65 9.38 -6.18
N GLN A 130 0.29 10.39 -5.39
CA GLN A 130 -0.93 11.16 -5.58
C GLN A 130 -0.63 12.65 -5.60
N ILE A 131 -1.36 13.40 -6.44
CA ILE A 131 -1.24 14.85 -6.56
C ILE A 131 -2.58 15.52 -6.32
N TYR A 132 -2.57 16.62 -5.56
CA TYR A 132 -3.73 17.48 -5.42
C TYR A 132 -3.78 18.44 -6.60
N LYS A 133 -4.94 18.49 -7.27
CA LYS A 133 -5.24 19.52 -8.25
C LYS A 133 -6.37 20.38 -7.70
N LEU A 134 -6.16 21.68 -7.65
CA LEU A 134 -7.21 22.63 -7.30
C LEU A 134 -8.33 22.65 -8.35
N ARG A 135 -7.95 22.45 -9.61
CA ARG A 135 -8.86 22.39 -10.76
C ARG A 135 -8.40 21.27 -11.69
N ASP A 136 -9.21 20.25 -11.87
CA ASP A 136 -8.93 19.18 -12.84
C ASP A 136 -9.29 19.58 -14.27
N ASN A 137 -8.76 18.85 -15.25
CA ASN A 137 -8.90 19.22 -16.67
C ASN A 137 -10.26 18.80 -17.27
N VAL A 138 -10.99 17.90 -16.62
CA VAL A 138 -12.23 17.32 -17.13
C VAL A 138 -13.45 18.06 -16.56
N TYR A 139 -13.51 18.20 -15.24
CA TYR A 139 -14.66 18.78 -14.54
C TYR A 139 -14.37 20.12 -13.87
N GLY A 140 -13.10 20.54 -13.82
CA GLY A 140 -12.71 21.75 -13.10
C GLY A 140 -12.91 21.67 -11.59
N ALA A 141 -13.09 20.46 -11.04
CA ALA A 141 -13.24 20.21 -9.63
C ALA A 141 -11.88 20.03 -8.94
N SER A 142 -11.84 20.29 -7.64
CA SER A 142 -10.66 20.03 -6.83
C SER A 142 -10.61 18.56 -6.38
N GLY A 143 -9.44 17.93 -6.42
CA GLY A 143 -9.32 16.53 -6.02
C GLY A 143 -7.90 16.01 -5.95
N TRP A 144 -7.78 14.81 -5.37
CA TRP A 144 -6.56 14.01 -5.39
C TRP A 144 -6.60 13.02 -6.54
N PHE A 145 -5.51 12.95 -7.31
CA PHE A 145 -5.40 12.12 -8.50
C PHE A 145 -4.16 11.24 -8.42
N GLU A 146 -4.24 10.04 -8.98
CA GLU A 146 -3.11 9.13 -9.09
C GLU A 146 -2.04 9.70 -10.05
N ARG A 147 -0.79 9.36 -9.74
CA ARG A 147 0.40 9.64 -10.54
C ARG A 147 1.18 8.34 -10.72
N ASP A 148 2.24 8.40 -11.52
CA ASP A 148 3.20 7.31 -11.63
C ASP A 148 3.72 6.86 -10.25
N PRO A 149 4.11 5.59 -10.11
CA PRO A 149 4.74 5.10 -8.90
C PRO A 149 5.93 5.95 -8.47
N VAL A 150 5.99 6.29 -7.18
CA VAL A 150 7.06 7.09 -6.60
C VAL A 150 8.17 6.24 -6.01
N ALA A 151 7.87 4.99 -5.65
CA ALA A 151 8.84 4.03 -5.14
C ALA A 151 8.34 2.58 -5.24
N THR A 152 9.28 1.65 -5.26
CA THR A 152 9.04 0.23 -4.96
C THR A 152 9.88 -0.20 -3.77
N VAL A 153 9.35 -1.12 -2.96
CA VAL A 153 10.06 -1.71 -1.82
C VAL A 153 9.99 -3.21 -1.92
N ASP A 154 11.16 -3.84 -1.86
CA ASP A 154 11.27 -5.27 -1.78
C ASP A 154 11.39 -5.69 -0.31
N LEU A 155 10.41 -6.47 0.16
CA LEU A 155 10.35 -6.97 1.53
C LEU A 155 10.57 -8.49 1.54
N PRO A 156 11.50 -9.02 2.36
CA PRO A 156 11.56 -10.45 2.60
C PRO A 156 10.26 -10.91 3.28
N VAL A 157 9.78 -12.09 2.89
CA VAL A 157 8.56 -12.67 3.47
C VAL A 157 8.94 -13.60 4.60
N GLU A 158 8.56 -13.21 5.81
CA GLU A 158 8.69 -14.05 6.99
C GLU A 158 7.49 -14.99 7.10
N LYS A 159 7.69 -16.21 7.59
CA LYS A 159 6.55 -17.05 7.99
C LYS A 159 6.04 -16.52 9.32
N ALA A 160 4.78 -16.12 9.37
CA ALA A 160 4.15 -15.82 10.65
C ALA A 160 4.16 -17.11 11.51
N PRO A 161 4.50 -17.03 12.80
CA PRO A 161 4.45 -18.17 13.71
C PRO A 161 3.03 -18.73 13.87
#